data_AF-A0A4Q3WWK7-F1
#
_entry.id   AF-A0A4Q3WWK7-F1
#
_cell.length_a   1.000
_cell.length_b   1.000
_cell.length_c   1.000
_cell.angle_alpha   90.00
_cell.angle_beta   90.00
_cell.angle_gamma   90.00
#
_symmetry.space_group_name_H-M   'P 1'
#
loop_
_entity.id
_entity.type
_entity.pdbx_description
1 polymer ?
#
loop_
_entity_poly.entity_id
_entity_poly.type
_entity_poly.pdbx_seq_one_letter_code
_entity_poly.pdbx_strand_id
1 'polypeptide(L)'
;MNGLIVSGSDHLTSYNLYAEAFETAGYIGVIHDLPRHLFESEAINKWAEERGVLVKSIEDAALATACVFRSVGLPLPTKMPLVEPSIVRRFTDLLAQYMPFDLAIDERLANGQPARVSKSSVCGSSGAVAGPLRFFADRFGVPRASIDGTQIRLDRIRQYADDGAATFVYDAQRPSMPLQMVRNVEYFGFVLEHHSEPVKEFPGELAAPARRALAEAMARGEAYHMAVRGNRAAVEQVREVYRRSGGQTPRLGFEELTAHYEKQMEEQNVESMFDFRQGKFPLQVDDYVEPHVAEKLLALPAHLAIEKINVEVTYEVEGEGSANLQGIARLHLPEKLARQLTEEELPEFDRPLRFIVTRGQRGAVRAATLEELQSELEGPWTPNAEKEKFGPSRKAARAEDNRKPAPKKSLTGQSKRRPNFKGKRSR
;
A
#
# COMPACT_ATOMS: atom_id res chain seq x y z
N MET A 1 -40.67 -6.76 -20.64
CA MET A 1 -39.41 -6.02 -20.86
C MET A 1 -38.66 -6.39 -22.16
N ASN A 2 -39.11 -7.37 -22.93
CA ASN A 2 -38.43 -7.77 -24.18
C ASN A 2 -38.37 -6.59 -25.16
N GLY A 3 -37.15 -6.20 -25.57
CA GLY A 3 -36.88 -5.09 -26.48
C GLY A 3 -36.42 -3.77 -25.83
N LEU A 4 -36.59 -3.60 -24.51
CA LEU A 4 -36.22 -2.36 -23.80
C LEU A 4 -34.93 -2.50 -22.99
N ILE A 5 -34.57 -3.73 -22.63
CA ILE A 5 -33.35 -4.02 -21.86
C ILE A 5 -32.12 -3.76 -22.72
N VAL A 6 -31.24 -2.90 -22.23
CA VAL A 6 -29.90 -2.71 -22.77
C VAL A 6 -28.94 -3.52 -21.91
N SER A 7 -28.44 -4.63 -22.44
CA SER A 7 -27.51 -5.51 -21.72
C SER A 7 -26.30 -4.70 -21.22
N GLY A 8 -25.98 -4.84 -19.94
CA GLY A 8 -24.86 -4.12 -19.32
C GLY A 8 -25.13 -2.66 -18.99
N SER A 9 -26.36 -2.15 -19.10
CA SER A 9 -26.67 -0.77 -18.69
C SER A 9 -28.07 -0.61 -18.11
N ASP A 10 -28.14 -0.44 -16.80
CA ASP A 10 -29.34 -0.02 -16.07
C ASP A 10 -29.76 1.38 -16.50
N HIS A 11 -28.81 2.32 -16.65
CA HIS A 11 -29.08 3.69 -17.09
C HIS A 11 -29.81 3.75 -18.44
N LEU A 12 -29.30 3.03 -19.44
CA LEU A 12 -29.90 3.01 -20.78
C LEU A 12 -31.19 2.18 -20.83
N THR A 13 -31.31 1.16 -19.98
CA THR A 13 -32.58 0.43 -19.80
C THR A 13 -33.66 1.32 -19.19
N SER A 14 -33.33 2.11 -18.17
CA SER A 14 -34.24 3.10 -17.58
C SER A 14 -34.64 4.18 -18.59
N TYR A 15 -33.69 4.66 -19.41
CA TYR A 15 -34.02 5.56 -20.50
C TYR A 15 -35.02 4.92 -21.49
N ASN A 16 -34.81 3.66 -21.91
CA ASN A 16 -35.72 2.99 -22.85
C ASN A 16 -37.14 2.84 -22.28
N LEU A 17 -37.26 2.53 -20.98
CA LEU A 17 -38.57 2.50 -20.30
C LEU A 17 -39.25 3.87 -20.34
N TYR A 18 -38.49 4.93 -20.04
CA TYR A 18 -39.01 6.31 -20.07
C TYR A 18 -39.41 6.75 -21.49
N ALA A 19 -38.58 6.42 -22.48
CA ALA A 19 -38.80 6.71 -23.88
C ALA A 19 -40.07 6.03 -24.41
N GLU A 20 -40.24 4.73 -24.13
CA GLU A 20 -41.45 3.99 -24.55
C GLU A 20 -42.72 4.54 -23.86
N ALA A 21 -42.64 4.86 -22.56
CA ALA A 21 -43.76 5.47 -21.84
C ALA A 21 -44.19 6.79 -22.48
N PHE A 22 -43.23 7.63 -22.85
CA PHE A 22 -43.49 8.92 -23.49
C PHE A 22 -44.08 8.76 -24.90
N GLU A 23 -43.56 7.85 -25.72
CA GLU A 23 -44.12 7.59 -27.06
C GLU A 23 -45.52 6.96 -27.01
N THR A 24 -45.85 6.22 -25.95
CA THR A 24 -47.13 5.51 -25.82
C THR A 24 -48.23 6.37 -25.21
N ALA A 25 -47.91 7.14 -24.17
CA ALA A 25 -48.88 7.84 -23.33
C ALA A 25 -48.51 9.30 -23.05
N GLY A 26 -47.38 9.78 -23.58
CA GLY A 26 -46.82 11.08 -23.28
C GLY A 26 -47.24 12.18 -24.26
N TYR A 27 -47.22 13.41 -23.77
CA TYR A 27 -47.37 14.61 -24.58
C TYR A 27 -46.58 15.76 -23.95
N ILE A 28 -46.27 16.80 -24.74
CA ILE A 28 -45.70 18.03 -24.19
C ILE A 28 -46.83 18.91 -23.65
N GLY A 29 -46.78 19.15 -22.35
CA GLY A 29 -47.62 20.13 -21.67
C GLY A 29 -46.81 21.27 -21.09
N VAL A 30 -47.49 22.14 -20.34
CA VAL A 30 -46.90 23.31 -19.67
C VAL A 30 -47.29 23.25 -18.20
N ILE A 31 -46.30 23.35 -17.31
CA ILE A 31 -46.51 23.51 -15.87
C ILE A 31 -45.70 24.72 -15.42
N HIS A 32 -46.34 25.70 -14.77
CA HIS A 32 -45.72 26.98 -14.37
C HIS A 32 -44.98 27.66 -15.53
N ASP A 33 -45.63 27.74 -16.70
CA ASP A 33 -45.08 28.33 -17.93
C ASP A 33 -43.83 27.65 -18.50
N LEU A 34 -43.51 26.45 -18.02
CA LEU A 34 -42.36 25.67 -18.47
C LEU A 34 -42.80 24.39 -19.20
N PRO A 35 -42.23 24.08 -20.38
CA PRO A 35 -42.48 22.83 -21.08
C PRO A 35 -42.13 21.61 -20.22
N ARG A 36 -43.01 20.61 -20.22
CA ARG A 36 -42.83 19.35 -19.49
C ARG A 36 -43.45 18.17 -20.23
N HIS A 37 -42.83 17.00 -20.11
CA HIS A 37 -43.47 15.75 -20.51
C HIS A 37 -44.55 15.40 -19.47
N LEU A 38 -45.80 15.37 -19.94
CA LEU A 38 -46.96 14.93 -19.17
C LEU A 38 -47.49 13.64 -19.78
N PHE A 39 -48.34 12.94 -19.04
CA PHE A 39 -48.85 11.64 -19.44
C PHE A 39 -50.37 11.59 -19.31
N GLU A 40 -51.03 10.92 -20.24
CA GLU A 40 -52.46 10.63 -20.16
C GLU A 40 -52.70 9.54 -19.11
N SER A 41 -53.52 9.86 -18.09
CA SER A 41 -53.68 9.03 -16.90
C SER A 41 -54.09 7.59 -17.18
N GLU A 42 -55.06 7.34 -18.06
CA GLU A 42 -55.51 5.97 -18.36
C GLU A 42 -54.45 5.19 -19.15
N ALA A 43 -53.86 5.81 -20.16
CA ALA A 43 -52.84 5.19 -21.01
C ALA A 43 -51.56 4.84 -20.21
N ILE A 44 -51.08 5.74 -19.34
CA ILE A 44 -49.87 5.50 -18.56
C ILE A 44 -50.08 4.46 -17.47
N ASN A 45 -51.25 4.41 -16.83
CA ASN A 45 -51.55 3.38 -15.83
C ASN A 45 -51.58 1.98 -16.47
N LYS A 46 -52.21 1.86 -17.64
CA LYS A 46 -52.24 0.60 -18.39
C LYS A 46 -50.83 0.16 -18.80
N TRP A 47 -50.04 1.08 -19.38
CA TRP A 47 -48.65 0.79 -19.75
C TRP A 47 -47.80 0.37 -18.54
N ALA A 48 -47.94 1.07 -17.41
CA ALA A 48 -47.22 0.81 -16.18
C ALA A 48 -47.54 -0.57 -15.58
N GLU A 49 -48.82 -0.97 -15.57
CA GLU A 49 -49.27 -2.29 -15.14
C GLU A 49 -48.69 -3.40 -16.02
N GLU A 50 -48.76 -3.25 -17.35
CA GLU A 50 -48.22 -4.22 -18.31
C GLU A 50 -46.69 -4.38 -18.22
N ARG A 51 -45.97 -3.30 -17.89
CA ARG A 51 -44.50 -3.29 -17.80
C ARG A 51 -43.97 -3.57 -16.39
N GLY A 52 -44.81 -3.52 -15.36
CA GLY A 52 -44.40 -3.65 -13.96
C GLY A 52 -43.55 -2.47 -13.47
N VAL A 53 -43.86 -1.25 -13.94
CA VAL A 53 -43.14 -0.01 -13.61
C VAL A 53 -44.04 0.91 -12.80
N LEU A 54 -43.47 1.73 -11.92
CA LEU A 54 -44.23 2.73 -11.17
C LEU A 54 -44.42 3.99 -12.00
N VAL A 55 -45.67 4.43 -12.18
CA VAL A 55 -46.02 5.69 -12.87
C VAL A 55 -45.24 6.87 -12.31
N LYS A 56 -45.15 6.96 -10.97
CA LYS A 56 -44.39 8.00 -10.27
C LYS A 56 -42.92 8.07 -10.72
N SER A 57 -42.26 6.92 -10.94
CA SER A 57 -40.86 6.91 -11.40
C SER A 57 -40.71 7.50 -12.80
N ILE A 58 -41.72 7.35 -13.66
CA ILE A 58 -41.76 7.95 -15.00
C ILE A 58 -42.00 9.47 -14.91
N GLU A 59 -42.89 9.91 -14.03
CA GLU A 59 -43.16 11.34 -13.78
C GLU A 59 -41.93 12.06 -13.19
N ASP A 60 -41.22 11.40 -12.27
CA ASP A 60 -39.95 11.89 -11.70
C ASP A 60 -38.86 11.97 -12.79
N ALA A 61 -38.76 10.97 -13.67
CA ALA A 61 -37.87 11.01 -14.82
C ALA A 61 -38.22 12.15 -15.80
N ALA A 62 -39.51 12.42 -16.00
CA ALA A 62 -39.97 13.56 -16.81
C ALA A 62 -39.59 14.90 -16.20
N LEU A 63 -39.71 15.04 -14.88
CA LEU A 63 -39.25 16.23 -14.18
C LEU A 63 -37.74 16.43 -14.33
N ALA A 64 -36.97 15.37 -14.06
CA ALA A 64 -35.51 15.41 -14.16
C ALA A 64 -35.05 15.76 -15.58
N THR A 65 -35.64 15.14 -16.60
CA THR A 65 -35.35 15.42 -18.01
C THR A 65 -35.62 16.88 -18.36
N ALA A 66 -36.78 17.43 -17.97
CA ALA A 66 -37.09 18.83 -18.22
C ALA A 66 -36.12 19.80 -17.52
N CYS A 67 -35.67 19.46 -16.30
CA CYS A 67 -34.67 20.26 -15.59
C CYS A 67 -33.30 20.22 -16.28
N VAL A 68 -32.83 19.04 -16.70
CA VAL A 68 -31.54 18.88 -17.39
C VAL A 68 -31.52 19.60 -18.72
N PHE A 69 -32.52 19.40 -19.58
CA PHE A 69 -32.56 20.06 -20.90
C PHE A 69 -32.57 21.58 -20.76
N ARG A 70 -33.35 22.10 -19.81
CA ARG A 70 -33.39 23.53 -19.51
C ARG A 70 -32.04 24.05 -18.99
N SER A 71 -31.35 23.32 -18.11
CA SER A 71 -30.07 23.80 -17.56
C SER A 71 -28.97 23.87 -18.61
N VAL A 72 -29.02 23.00 -19.63
CA VAL A 72 -28.08 23.02 -20.77
C VAL A 72 -28.58 23.87 -21.95
N GLY A 73 -29.70 24.60 -21.79
CA GLY A 73 -30.23 25.51 -22.80
C GLY A 73 -30.81 24.82 -24.05
N LEU A 74 -31.22 23.55 -23.94
CA LEU A 74 -31.81 22.78 -25.03
C LEU A 74 -33.34 22.68 -24.92
N PRO A 75 -34.07 22.65 -26.05
CA PRO A 75 -35.51 22.42 -26.03
C PRO A 75 -35.83 21.00 -25.58
N LEU A 76 -36.95 20.83 -24.87
CA LEU A 76 -37.42 19.52 -24.43
C LEU A 76 -37.78 18.65 -25.66
N PRO A 77 -37.30 17.40 -25.77
CA PRO A 77 -37.51 16.57 -26.95
C PRO A 77 -38.98 16.21 -27.18
N THR A 78 -39.49 16.39 -28.39
CA THR A 78 -40.84 15.93 -28.77
C THR A 78 -40.90 14.46 -29.16
N LYS A 79 -39.75 13.81 -29.28
CA LYS A 79 -39.59 12.40 -29.63
C LYS A 79 -38.46 11.80 -28.83
N MET A 80 -38.65 10.56 -28.38
CA MET A 80 -37.73 9.81 -27.53
C MET A 80 -37.43 8.46 -28.19
N PRO A 81 -36.49 8.39 -29.15
CA PRO A 81 -36.14 7.13 -29.78
C PRO A 81 -35.47 6.18 -28.77
N LEU A 82 -35.71 4.88 -28.93
CA LEU A 82 -35.01 3.86 -28.16
C LEU A 82 -33.50 3.86 -28.45
N VAL A 83 -32.74 3.35 -27.49
CA VAL A 83 -31.27 3.31 -27.55
C VAL A 83 -30.80 2.36 -28.65
N GLU A 84 -29.97 2.91 -29.53
CA GLU A 84 -29.22 2.15 -30.53
C GLU A 84 -27.81 1.78 -30.03
N PRO A 85 -27.16 0.75 -30.62
CA PRO A 85 -25.78 0.39 -30.28
C PRO A 85 -24.76 1.54 -30.40
N SER A 86 -25.02 2.51 -31.30
CA SER A 86 -24.19 3.71 -31.47
C SER A 86 -24.27 4.64 -30.24
N ILE A 87 -25.44 4.73 -29.60
CA ILE A 87 -25.66 5.50 -28.37
C ILE A 87 -25.00 4.78 -27.19
N VAL A 88 -25.15 3.45 -27.10
CA VAL A 88 -24.47 2.65 -26.05
C VAL A 88 -22.97 2.93 -26.05
N ARG A 89 -22.32 2.86 -27.22
CA ARG A 89 -20.88 3.12 -27.34
C ARG A 89 -20.51 4.53 -26.88
N ARG A 90 -21.22 5.56 -27.37
CA ARG A 90 -20.96 6.96 -26.99
C ARG A 90 -21.17 7.20 -25.50
N PHE A 91 -22.23 6.64 -24.92
CA PHE A 91 -22.52 6.76 -23.49
C PHE A 91 -21.43 6.09 -22.65
N THR A 92 -21.03 4.85 -22.98
CA THR A 92 -19.95 4.16 -22.25
C THR A 92 -18.60 4.87 -22.36
N ASP A 93 -18.33 5.51 -23.51
CA ASP A 93 -17.10 6.29 -23.73
C ASP A 93 -17.10 7.56 -22.88
N LEU A 94 -18.22 8.30 -22.84
CA LEU A 94 -18.39 9.45 -21.95
C LEU A 94 -18.25 9.08 -20.48
N LEU A 95 -18.84 7.95 -20.05
CA LEU A 95 -18.66 7.47 -18.69
C LEU A 95 -17.20 7.11 -18.40
N ALA A 96 -16.50 6.46 -19.34
CA ALA A 96 -15.09 6.14 -19.19
C ALA A 96 -14.20 7.39 -19.14
N GLN A 97 -14.55 8.44 -19.89
CA GLN A 97 -13.75 9.66 -19.93
C GLN A 97 -13.92 10.50 -18.67
N TYR A 98 -15.15 10.69 -18.19
CA TYR A 98 -15.44 11.65 -17.12
C TYR A 98 -15.73 11.02 -15.76
N MET A 99 -16.14 9.74 -15.72
CA MET A 99 -16.53 8.97 -14.53
C MET A 99 -17.25 9.79 -13.45
N PRO A 100 -18.46 10.29 -13.71
CA PRO A 100 -19.20 11.10 -12.74
C PRO A 100 -19.85 10.29 -11.62
N PHE A 101 -19.70 8.96 -11.64
CA PHE A 101 -20.33 8.03 -10.70
C PHE A 101 -19.28 7.32 -9.87
N ASP A 102 -19.74 6.59 -8.84
CA ASP A 102 -18.89 5.61 -8.19
C ASP A 102 -18.52 4.50 -9.17
N LEU A 103 -17.34 3.91 -8.94
CA LEU A 103 -16.78 2.86 -9.77
C LEU A 103 -16.47 1.63 -8.94
N ALA A 104 -16.95 0.48 -9.40
CA ALA A 104 -16.52 -0.82 -8.91
C ALA A 104 -15.91 -1.62 -10.06
N ILE A 105 -14.76 -2.24 -9.84
CA ILE A 105 -14.12 -3.17 -10.78
C ILE A 105 -14.08 -4.55 -10.10
N ASP A 106 -14.64 -5.56 -10.77
CA ASP A 106 -14.72 -6.93 -10.26
C ASP A 106 -15.29 -7.02 -8.83
N GLU A 107 -16.41 -6.31 -8.62
CA GLU A 107 -17.13 -6.16 -7.35
C GLU A 107 -16.29 -5.58 -6.19
N ARG A 108 -15.31 -4.73 -6.50
CA ARG A 108 -14.48 -4.04 -5.52
C ARG A 108 -14.35 -2.56 -5.83
N LEU A 109 -14.33 -1.77 -4.76
CA LEU A 109 -13.99 -0.35 -4.83
C LEU A 109 -12.47 -0.17 -4.83
N ALA A 110 -12.01 1.05 -5.16
CA ALA A 110 -10.58 1.41 -5.19
C ALA A 110 -9.85 1.12 -3.86
N ASN A 111 -10.55 1.31 -2.73
CA ASN A 111 -10.02 1.02 -1.38
C ASN A 111 -10.06 -0.48 -0.99
N GLY A 112 -10.45 -1.36 -1.92
CA GLY A 112 -10.55 -2.80 -1.71
C GLY A 112 -11.84 -3.29 -1.02
N GLN A 113 -12.75 -2.39 -0.63
CA GLN A 113 -14.04 -2.78 -0.05
C GLN A 113 -14.92 -3.50 -1.08
N PRO A 114 -15.67 -4.53 -0.68
CA PRO A 114 -16.55 -5.25 -1.59
C PRO A 114 -17.80 -4.43 -1.93
N ALA A 115 -18.06 -4.26 -3.23
CA ALA A 115 -19.26 -3.62 -3.77
C ALA A 115 -19.86 -4.50 -4.86
N ARG A 116 -20.89 -5.28 -4.51
CA ARG A 116 -21.46 -6.28 -5.41
C ARG A 116 -22.40 -5.66 -6.43
N VAL A 117 -22.46 -6.24 -7.62
CA VAL A 117 -23.49 -5.83 -8.58
C VAL A 117 -24.85 -6.29 -8.04
N SER A 118 -25.84 -5.40 -8.05
CA SER A 118 -27.17 -5.76 -7.54
C SER A 118 -27.80 -6.88 -8.34
N LYS A 119 -28.67 -7.67 -7.68
CA LYS A 119 -29.41 -8.76 -8.33
C LYS A 119 -30.44 -8.26 -9.35
N SER A 120 -30.89 -7.01 -9.21
CA SER A 120 -31.82 -6.37 -10.14
C SER A 120 -31.13 -5.66 -11.29
N SER A 121 -29.80 -5.54 -11.25
CA SER A 121 -29.02 -4.90 -12.31
C SER A 121 -28.97 -5.79 -13.55
N VAL A 122 -28.92 -5.15 -14.71
CA VAL A 122 -28.63 -5.82 -16.00
C VAL A 122 -27.13 -5.88 -16.31
N CYS A 123 -26.27 -5.47 -15.37
CA CYS A 123 -24.81 -5.58 -15.46
C CYS A 123 -24.31 -6.98 -15.06
N GLY A 124 -23.16 -7.36 -15.62
CA GLY A 124 -22.45 -8.56 -15.17
C GLY A 124 -21.65 -8.34 -13.88
N SER A 125 -21.36 -9.42 -13.15
CA SER A 125 -20.54 -9.39 -11.93
C SER A 125 -19.03 -9.28 -12.18
N SER A 126 -18.60 -9.12 -13.43
CA SER A 126 -17.19 -9.02 -13.82
C SER A 126 -16.95 -7.79 -14.68
N GLY A 127 -15.76 -7.20 -14.56
CA GLY A 127 -15.40 -5.94 -15.18
C GLY A 127 -15.85 -4.73 -14.37
N ALA A 128 -15.83 -3.57 -15.02
CA ALA A 128 -16.09 -2.29 -14.37
C ALA A 128 -17.57 -1.90 -14.49
N VAL A 129 -18.17 -1.48 -13.38
CA VAL A 129 -19.52 -0.92 -13.33
C VAL A 129 -19.46 0.48 -12.74
N ALA A 130 -20.00 1.45 -13.47
CA ALA A 130 -20.11 2.83 -13.06
C ALA A 130 -21.56 3.18 -12.75
N GLY A 131 -21.83 3.63 -11.53
CA GLY A 131 -23.17 4.02 -11.09
C GLY A 131 -23.27 4.18 -9.57
N PRO A 132 -24.47 4.43 -9.03
CA PRO A 132 -24.63 4.74 -7.61
C PRO A 132 -24.31 3.55 -6.69
N LEU A 133 -23.54 3.80 -5.63
CA LEU A 133 -23.36 2.86 -4.53
C LEU A 133 -24.48 2.97 -3.48
N ARG A 134 -24.94 1.81 -2.99
CA ARG A 134 -25.84 1.70 -1.85
C ARG A 134 -25.20 0.85 -0.76
N PHE A 135 -25.00 1.44 0.41
CA PHE A 135 -24.48 0.75 1.58
C PHE A 135 -25.59 0.13 2.42
N PHE A 136 -25.38 -1.08 2.90
CA PHE A 136 -26.30 -1.80 3.78
C PHE A 136 -25.53 -2.74 4.71
N ALA A 137 -26.11 -3.06 5.87
CA ALA A 137 -25.56 -4.09 6.74
C ALA A 137 -26.12 -5.46 6.34
N ASP A 138 -25.27 -6.49 6.30
CA ASP A 138 -25.76 -7.85 6.15
C ASP A 138 -26.37 -8.39 7.45
N ARG A 139 -26.86 -9.65 7.41
CA ARG A 139 -27.49 -10.30 8.58
C ARG A 139 -26.57 -10.36 9.82
N PHE A 140 -25.26 -10.24 9.65
CA PHE A 140 -24.27 -10.26 10.73
C PHE A 140 -23.78 -8.85 11.10
N GLY A 141 -24.39 -7.80 10.57
CA GLY A 141 -23.99 -6.41 10.83
C GLY A 141 -22.75 -5.98 10.05
N VAL A 142 -22.26 -6.78 9.10
CA VAL A 142 -21.09 -6.43 8.30
C VAL A 142 -21.52 -5.43 7.23
N PRO A 143 -20.87 -4.26 7.14
CA PRO A 143 -21.18 -3.28 6.09
C PRO A 143 -20.82 -3.85 4.72
N ARG A 144 -21.78 -3.76 3.80
CA ARG A 144 -21.64 -4.15 2.40
C ARG A 144 -22.11 -3.02 1.51
N ALA A 145 -21.66 -3.03 0.27
CA ALA A 145 -22.18 -2.15 -0.77
C ALA A 145 -22.75 -2.97 -1.92
N SER A 146 -23.78 -2.41 -2.57
CA SER A 146 -24.25 -2.82 -3.88
C SER A 146 -24.13 -1.69 -4.87
N ILE A 147 -23.80 -2.00 -6.11
CA ILE A 147 -23.75 -1.06 -7.24
C ILE A 147 -24.73 -1.49 -8.33
N ASP A 148 -25.41 -0.50 -8.89
CA ASP A 148 -26.22 -0.56 -10.11
C ASP A 148 -25.64 0.46 -11.09
N GLY A 149 -25.82 0.30 -12.40
CA GLY A 149 -25.37 1.33 -13.33
C GLY A 149 -25.06 0.84 -14.73
N THR A 150 -23.89 1.18 -15.24
CA THR A 150 -23.46 0.80 -16.60
C THR A 150 -22.10 0.15 -16.58
N GLN A 151 -22.03 -1.02 -17.19
CA GLN A 151 -20.80 -1.77 -17.37
C GLN A 151 -19.95 -1.14 -18.46
N ILE A 152 -18.69 -0.86 -18.13
CA ILE A 152 -17.70 -0.27 -19.04
C ILE A 152 -16.63 -1.30 -19.30
N ARG A 153 -16.21 -1.43 -20.56
CA ARG A 153 -15.16 -2.37 -20.92
C ARG A 153 -13.80 -1.85 -20.43
N LEU A 154 -12.96 -2.75 -19.91
CA LEU A 154 -11.65 -2.39 -19.35
C LEU A 154 -10.71 -1.73 -20.38
N ASP A 155 -10.78 -2.13 -21.65
CA ASP A 155 -10.03 -1.48 -22.73
C ASP A 155 -10.41 -0.02 -22.94
N ARG A 156 -11.67 0.35 -22.67
CA ARG A 156 -12.11 1.76 -22.68
C ARG A 156 -11.63 2.53 -21.47
N ILE A 157 -11.68 1.92 -20.29
CA ILE A 157 -11.14 2.54 -19.07
C ILE A 157 -9.64 2.83 -19.22
N ARG A 158 -8.87 1.86 -19.73
CA ARG A 158 -7.44 2.02 -19.99
C ARG A 158 -7.10 3.18 -20.92
N GLN A 159 -7.96 3.47 -21.89
CA GLN A 159 -7.74 4.59 -22.83
C GLN A 159 -7.75 5.96 -22.12
N TYR A 160 -8.44 6.07 -20.99
CA TYR A 160 -8.55 7.29 -20.19
C TYR A 160 -7.85 7.17 -18.84
N ALA A 161 -7.02 6.15 -18.65
CA ALA A 161 -6.21 5.99 -17.45
C ALA A 161 -4.98 6.88 -17.53
N ASP A 162 -4.54 7.37 -16.37
CA ASP A 162 -3.34 8.17 -16.24
C ASP A 162 -2.13 7.27 -15.99
N ASP A 163 -1.07 7.50 -16.75
CA ASP A 163 0.23 6.93 -16.42
C ASP A 163 0.78 7.67 -15.20
N GLY A 164 0.83 6.98 -14.06
CA GLY A 164 1.41 7.49 -12.83
C GLY A 164 2.89 7.83 -12.99
N ALA A 165 3.37 8.73 -12.14
CA ALA A 165 4.77 9.14 -12.15
C ALA A 165 5.70 7.92 -12.02
N ALA A 166 6.77 7.92 -12.81
CA ALA A 166 7.78 6.89 -12.73
C ALA A 166 8.48 6.94 -11.36
N THR A 167 8.42 5.83 -10.63
CA THR A 167 9.13 5.65 -9.37
C THR A 167 10.24 4.64 -9.57
N PHE A 168 11.30 4.74 -8.77
CA PHE A 168 12.43 3.82 -8.84
C PHE A 168 12.47 2.95 -7.58
N VAL A 169 12.59 1.65 -7.78
CA VAL A 169 12.60 0.66 -6.70
C VAL A 169 13.81 -0.24 -6.88
N TYR A 170 14.53 -0.48 -5.80
CA TYR A 170 15.60 -1.48 -5.77
C TYR A 170 15.03 -2.85 -5.34
N ASP A 171 15.03 -3.81 -6.26
CA ASP A 171 14.60 -5.20 -6.04
C ASP A 171 15.81 -6.13 -5.83
N ALA A 172 16.09 -6.46 -4.57
CA ALA A 172 17.17 -7.37 -4.22
C ALA A 172 16.93 -8.82 -4.70
N GLN A 173 15.71 -9.22 -5.06
CA GLN A 173 15.44 -10.55 -5.62
C GLN A 173 15.92 -10.68 -7.08
N ARG A 174 16.26 -9.55 -7.72
CA ARG A 174 16.75 -9.50 -9.10
C ARG A 174 18.21 -8.98 -9.16
N PRO A 175 19.20 -9.73 -8.63
CA PRO A 175 20.58 -9.24 -8.47
C PRO A 175 21.26 -8.81 -9.78
N SER A 176 20.87 -9.40 -10.92
CA SER A 176 21.41 -9.02 -12.23
C SER A 176 21.00 -7.59 -12.62
N MET A 177 19.78 -7.20 -12.30
CA MET A 177 19.14 -5.95 -12.70
C MET A 177 18.24 -5.47 -11.56
N PRO A 178 18.80 -4.98 -10.44
CA PRO A 178 18.02 -4.75 -9.24
C PRO A 178 17.24 -3.43 -9.29
N LEU A 179 17.73 -2.40 -9.98
CA LEU A 179 16.99 -1.15 -10.12
C LEU A 179 15.86 -1.32 -11.15
N GLN A 180 14.62 -1.13 -10.70
CA GLN A 180 13.42 -1.15 -11.52
C GLN A 180 12.80 0.24 -11.57
N MET A 181 12.36 0.66 -12.76
CA MET A 181 11.41 1.76 -12.89
C MET A 181 10.02 1.16 -12.87
N VAL A 182 9.19 1.69 -11.97
CA VAL A 182 7.81 1.27 -11.76
C VAL A 182 6.89 2.40 -12.18
N ARG A 183 5.89 2.07 -12.98
CA ARG A 183 4.81 2.96 -13.37
C ARG A 183 3.49 2.25 -13.12
N ASN A 184 2.59 2.93 -12.41
CA ASN A 184 1.24 2.45 -12.22
C ASN A 184 0.36 3.11 -13.28
N VAL A 185 -0.51 2.32 -13.90
CA VAL A 185 -1.60 2.88 -14.72
C VAL A 185 -2.80 3.03 -13.79
N GLU A 186 -3.17 4.27 -13.50
CA GLU A 186 -4.18 4.60 -12.52
C GLU A 186 -5.44 5.16 -13.16
N TYR A 187 -6.59 4.82 -12.61
CA TYR A 187 -7.87 5.32 -13.09
C TYR A 187 -8.85 5.47 -11.94
N PHE A 188 -9.24 6.71 -11.63
CA PHE A 188 -10.16 7.06 -10.54
C PHE A 188 -9.86 6.29 -9.22
N GLY A 189 -8.58 6.24 -8.84
CA GLY A 189 -8.10 5.57 -7.62
C GLY A 189 -7.84 4.07 -7.73
N PHE A 190 -8.16 3.44 -8.86
CA PHE A 190 -7.77 2.05 -9.13
C PHE A 190 -6.39 2.00 -9.78
N VAL A 191 -5.51 1.15 -9.27
CA VAL A 191 -4.31 0.72 -9.99
C VAL A 191 -4.69 -0.43 -10.93
N LEU A 192 -4.72 -0.16 -12.23
CA LEU A 192 -5.14 -1.13 -13.25
C LEU A 192 -3.99 -2.07 -13.61
N GLU A 193 -2.80 -1.50 -13.80
CA GLU A 193 -1.61 -2.22 -14.22
C GLU A 193 -0.39 -1.68 -13.48
N HIS A 194 0.56 -2.57 -13.24
CA HIS A 194 1.84 -2.24 -12.65
C HIS A 194 2.92 -2.60 -13.65
N HIS A 195 3.47 -1.60 -14.34
CA HIS A 195 4.59 -1.78 -15.24
C HIS A 195 5.89 -1.68 -14.43
N SER A 196 6.73 -2.70 -14.56
CA SER A 196 8.05 -2.72 -13.96
C SER A 196 9.06 -3.10 -15.02
N GLU A 197 9.99 -2.20 -15.29
CA GLU A 197 11.06 -2.44 -16.24
C GLU A 197 12.43 -2.22 -15.59
N PRO A 198 13.43 -3.04 -15.93
CA PRO A 198 14.75 -2.90 -15.36
C PRO A 198 15.49 -1.73 -16.01
N VAL A 199 16.15 -0.93 -15.18
CA VAL A 199 16.87 0.28 -15.63
C VAL A 199 18.37 0.01 -15.63
N LYS A 200 19.02 0.26 -16.77
CA LYS A 200 20.48 0.19 -16.90
C LYS A 200 21.13 1.55 -16.80
N GLU A 201 20.53 2.51 -17.48
CA GLU A 201 20.98 3.88 -17.63
C GLU A 201 19.82 4.79 -17.23
N PHE A 202 20.14 5.84 -16.49
CA PHE A 202 19.20 6.79 -15.93
C PHE A 202 19.76 8.23 -16.06
N PRO A 203 20.09 8.71 -17.28
CA PRO A 203 20.59 10.07 -17.46
C PRO A 203 19.48 11.13 -17.30
N GLY A 204 19.88 12.38 -17.05
CA GLY A 204 18.97 13.51 -16.98
C GLY A 204 18.01 13.46 -15.80
N GLU A 205 16.72 13.71 -16.04
CA GLU A 205 15.69 13.80 -14.99
C GLU A 205 15.48 12.49 -14.21
N LEU A 206 15.89 11.35 -14.77
CA LEU A 206 15.81 10.04 -14.12
C LEU A 206 16.95 9.80 -13.11
N ALA A 207 18.04 10.58 -13.17
CA ALA A 207 19.24 10.33 -12.40
C ALA A 207 19.03 10.51 -10.90
N ALA A 208 18.44 11.64 -10.51
CA ALA A 208 18.17 11.94 -9.11
C ALA A 208 17.28 10.88 -8.42
N PRO A 209 16.09 10.53 -8.92
CA PRO A 209 15.25 9.52 -8.27
C PRO A 209 15.86 8.11 -8.31
N ALA A 210 16.64 7.76 -9.35
CA ALA A 210 17.39 6.50 -9.39
C ALA A 210 18.49 6.43 -8.32
N ARG A 211 19.29 7.49 -8.17
CA ARG A 211 20.32 7.60 -7.12
C ARG A 211 19.71 7.54 -5.73
N ARG A 212 18.61 8.23 -5.50
CA ARG A 212 17.84 8.15 -4.25
C ARG A 212 17.45 6.71 -3.91
N ALA A 213 16.84 6.00 -4.86
CA ALA A 213 16.43 4.60 -4.66
C ALA A 213 17.61 3.66 -4.36
N LEU A 214 18.74 3.86 -5.03
CA LEU A 214 19.99 3.11 -4.77
C LEU A 214 20.58 3.44 -3.39
N ALA A 215 20.60 4.72 -3.01
CA ALA A 215 21.10 5.19 -1.72
C ALA A 215 20.25 4.66 -0.56
N GLU A 216 18.93 4.66 -0.70
CA GLU A 216 18.02 4.05 0.29
C GLU A 216 18.31 2.55 0.46
N ALA A 217 18.48 1.82 -0.64
CA ALA A 217 18.81 0.40 -0.60
C ALA A 217 20.18 0.13 0.06
N MET A 218 21.15 1.02 -0.15
CA MET A 218 22.44 0.97 0.55
C MET A 218 22.29 1.24 2.05
N ALA A 219 21.49 2.23 2.45
CA ALA A 219 21.23 2.58 3.84
C ALA A 219 20.47 1.46 4.60
N ARG A 220 19.57 0.73 3.92
CA ARG A 220 18.92 -0.49 4.47
C ARG A 220 19.86 -1.69 4.55
N GLY A 221 20.97 -1.66 3.82
CA GLY A 221 21.90 -2.79 3.70
C GLY A 221 21.42 -3.92 2.77
N GLU A 222 20.50 -3.60 1.88
CA GLU A 222 19.89 -4.53 0.91
C GLU A 222 20.60 -4.48 -0.45
N ALA A 223 21.29 -3.37 -0.76
CA ALA A 223 22.02 -3.22 -2.00
C ALA A 223 23.23 -4.17 -2.10
N TYR A 224 23.42 -4.76 -3.28
CA TYR A 224 24.57 -5.60 -3.60
C TYR A 224 25.75 -4.72 -4.01
N HIS A 225 26.31 -3.99 -3.04
CA HIS A 225 27.43 -3.09 -3.25
C HIS A 225 28.51 -3.28 -2.18
N MET A 226 29.79 -3.18 -2.57
CA MET A 226 30.92 -3.41 -1.65
C MET A 226 30.95 -2.41 -0.49
N ALA A 227 30.57 -1.16 -0.75
CA ALA A 227 30.53 -0.11 0.28
C ALA A 227 29.53 -0.40 1.41
N VAL A 228 28.45 -1.15 1.16
CA VAL A 228 27.49 -1.53 2.22
C VAL A 228 28.19 -2.34 3.31
N ARG A 229 29.02 -3.31 2.92
CA ARG A 229 29.80 -4.11 3.88
C ARG A 229 31.01 -3.34 4.40
N GLY A 230 31.67 -2.57 3.54
CA GLY A 230 32.87 -1.79 3.89
C GLY A 230 32.62 -0.71 4.94
N ASN A 231 31.50 0.00 4.84
CA ASN A 231 31.18 1.13 5.73
C ASN A 231 30.53 0.71 7.05
N ARG A 232 30.20 -0.58 7.23
CA ARG A 232 29.43 -1.05 8.38
C ARG A 232 30.08 -0.67 9.71
N ALA A 233 31.40 -0.85 9.83
CA ALA A 233 32.14 -0.51 11.04
C ALA A 233 32.10 1.00 11.33
N ALA A 234 32.28 1.84 10.31
CA ALA A 234 32.23 3.29 10.45
C ALA A 234 30.82 3.77 10.82
N VAL A 235 29.77 3.21 10.21
CA VAL A 235 28.36 3.52 10.55
C VAL A 235 28.05 3.11 12.00
N GLU A 236 28.49 1.92 12.43
CA GLU A 236 28.31 1.44 13.80
C GLU A 236 29.06 2.35 14.79
N GLN A 237 30.27 2.81 14.45
CA GLN A 237 31.05 3.72 15.28
C GLN A 237 30.40 5.10 15.42
N VAL A 238 29.94 5.73 14.34
CA VAL A 238 29.23 7.03 14.41
C VAL A 238 27.99 6.91 15.29
N ARG A 239 27.22 5.83 15.15
CA ARG A 239 26.03 5.55 15.97
C ARG A 239 26.34 5.23 17.42
N GLU A 240 27.49 4.61 17.70
CA GLU A 240 27.98 4.39 19.06
C GLU A 240 28.37 5.72 19.71
N VAL A 241 29.13 6.56 19.00
CA VAL A 241 29.52 7.89 19.47
C VAL A 241 28.29 8.76 19.74
N TYR A 242 27.26 8.70 18.89
CA TYR A 242 25.94 9.31 19.14
C TYR A 242 25.35 8.88 20.49
N ARG A 243 25.26 7.57 20.74
CA ARG A 243 24.71 7.03 21.98
C ARG A 243 25.53 7.46 23.19
N ARG A 244 26.85 7.41 23.07
CA ARG A 244 27.80 7.81 24.12
C ARG A 244 27.82 9.31 24.39
N SER A 245 27.54 10.14 23.41
CA SER A 245 27.41 11.59 23.58
C SER A 245 26.08 12.02 24.23
N GLY A 246 25.13 11.10 24.38
CA GLY A 246 23.78 11.43 24.81
C GLY A 246 22.96 12.21 23.77
N GLY A 247 23.31 12.07 22.50
CA GLY A 247 22.61 12.73 21.39
C GLY A 247 23.18 14.07 20.94
N GLN A 248 24.39 14.43 21.39
CA GLN A 248 25.06 15.68 21.01
C GLN A 248 25.76 15.61 19.65
N THR A 249 26.17 14.43 19.20
CA THR A 249 26.76 14.22 17.86
C THR A 249 25.68 13.84 16.83
N PRO A 250 25.98 13.83 15.52
CA PRO A 250 25.03 13.35 14.51
C PRO A 250 24.65 11.87 14.73
N ARG A 251 23.35 11.55 14.52
CA ARG A 251 22.81 10.20 14.74
C ARG A 251 23.20 9.21 13.65
N LEU A 252 23.36 9.68 12.42
CA LEU A 252 23.48 8.88 11.20
C LEU A 252 22.33 7.86 11.08
N GLY A 253 21.11 8.39 11.14
CA GLY A 253 19.84 7.69 10.90
C GLY A 253 19.67 7.23 9.44
N PHE A 254 18.48 6.72 9.11
CA PHE A 254 18.19 6.24 7.76
C PHE A 254 18.26 7.36 6.71
N GLU A 255 17.59 8.49 6.95
CA GLU A 255 17.59 9.65 6.04
C GLU A 255 18.99 10.24 5.88
N GLU A 256 19.73 10.40 6.97
CA GLU A 256 21.09 10.97 6.97
C GLU A 256 22.08 10.07 6.20
N LEU A 257 22.01 8.75 6.42
CA LEU A 257 22.85 7.78 5.70
C LEU A 257 22.46 7.68 4.22
N THR A 258 21.16 7.80 3.91
CA THR A 258 20.67 7.86 2.52
C THR A 258 21.22 9.11 1.84
N ALA A 259 21.09 10.27 2.45
CA ALA A 259 21.61 11.54 1.92
C ALA A 259 23.13 11.51 1.70
N HIS A 260 23.89 10.86 2.60
CA HIS A 260 25.33 10.65 2.42
C HIS A 260 25.63 9.86 1.14
N TYR A 261 24.98 8.71 0.95
CA TYR A 261 25.19 7.90 -0.26
C TYR A 261 24.70 8.59 -1.53
N GLU A 262 23.55 9.27 -1.47
CA GLU A 262 22.99 10.03 -2.57
C GLU A 262 23.93 11.14 -3.03
N LYS A 263 24.47 11.92 -2.09
CA LYS A 263 25.45 12.98 -2.36
C LYS A 263 26.71 12.43 -3.03
N GLN A 264 27.26 11.30 -2.55
CA GLN A 264 28.45 10.71 -3.16
C GLN A 264 28.19 10.14 -4.56
N MET A 265 26.99 9.60 -4.81
CA MET A 265 26.58 9.18 -6.15
C MET A 265 26.43 10.38 -7.10
N GLU A 266 25.93 11.50 -6.60
CA GLU A 266 25.84 12.75 -7.36
C GLU A 266 27.24 13.31 -7.68
N GLU A 267 28.14 13.40 -6.70
CA GLU A 267 29.52 13.87 -6.89
C GLU A 267 30.33 13.01 -7.89
N GLN A 268 30.05 11.71 -7.95
CA GLN A 268 30.66 10.78 -8.91
C GLN A 268 29.92 10.70 -10.25
N ASN A 269 28.87 11.50 -10.44
CA ASN A 269 27.98 11.50 -11.60
C ASN A 269 27.49 10.09 -11.99
N VAL A 270 26.98 9.34 -11.01
CA VAL A 270 26.41 8.01 -11.25
C VAL A 270 25.12 8.18 -12.07
N GLU A 271 25.17 7.74 -13.33
CA GLU A 271 24.05 7.78 -14.29
C GLU A 271 23.68 6.38 -14.82
N SER A 272 24.36 5.34 -14.37
CA SER A 272 24.07 3.97 -14.76
C SER A 272 24.29 2.96 -13.62
N MET A 273 23.72 1.77 -13.78
CA MET A 273 23.98 0.63 -12.90
C MET A 273 25.44 0.17 -12.98
N PHE A 274 26.15 0.46 -14.07
CA PHE A 274 27.57 0.18 -14.18
C PHE A 274 28.37 1.15 -13.29
N ASP A 275 28.10 2.45 -13.38
CA ASP A 275 28.76 3.47 -12.57
C ASP A 275 28.49 3.23 -11.09
N PHE A 276 27.25 2.88 -10.73
CA PHE A 276 26.90 2.52 -9.35
C PHE A 276 27.75 1.35 -8.82
N ARG A 277 28.00 0.32 -9.64
CA ARG A 277 28.79 -0.86 -9.22
C ARG A 277 30.29 -0.57 -9.10
N GLN A 278 30.80 0.38 -9.88
CA GLN A 278 32.21 0.79 -9.85
C GLN A 278 32.47 1.93 -8.86
N GLY A 279 31.42 2.66 -8.50
CA GLY A 279 31.45 3.79 -7.60
C GLY A 279 32.02 3.42 -6.24
N LYS A 280 32.79 4.35 -5.67
CA LYS A 280 33.36 4.19 -4.34
C LYS A 280 32.62 5.12 -3.42
N PHE A 281 31.84 4.56 -2.50
CA PHE A 281 31.05 5.37 -1.59
C PHE A 281 31.58 5.24 -0.15
N PRO A 282 32.79 5.76 0.18
CA PRO A 282 33.37 5.59 1.50
C PRO A 282 32.58 6.36 2.55
N LEU A 283 32.58 5.87 3.78
CA LEU A 283 32.10 6.62 4.93
C LEU A 283 33.23 6.71 5.94
N GLN A 284 33.68 7.93 6.24
CA GLN A 284 34.67 8.19 7.28
C GLN A 284 33.95 8.71 8.53
N VAL A 285 34.45 8.31 9.69
CA VAL A 285 33.88 8.76 10.99
C VAL A 285 34.12 10.25 11.18
N ASP A 286 35.28 10.73 10.73
CA ASP A 286 35.75 12.12 10.84
C ASP A 286 34.86 13.12 10.09
N ASP A 287 34.07 12.66 9.12
CA ASP A 287 33.08 13.48 8.40
C ASP A 287 31.89 13.87 9.31
N TYR A 288 31.71 13.18 10.43
CA TYR A 288 30.56 13.32 11.33
C TYR A 288 30.93 13.77 12.73
N VAL A 289 32.09 13.34 13.23
CA VAL A 289 32.55 13.66 14.58
C VAL A 289 34.03 13.96 14.56
N GLU A 290 34.44 15.04 15.21
CA GLU A 290 35.85 15.37 15.36
C GLU A 290 36.62 14.22 16.05
N PRO A 291 37.83 13.87 15.58
CA PRO A 291 38.58 12.71 16.09
C PRO A 291 38.76 12.72 17.61
N HIS A 292 39.10 13.88 18.19
CA HIS A 292 39.31 13.99 19.63
C HIS A 292 38.02 13.78 20.44
N VAL A 293 36.87 14.23 19.93
CA VAL A 293 35.57 14.01 20.55
C VAL A 293 35.20 12.52 20.48
N ALA A 294 35.42 11.89 19.32
CA ALA A 294 35.17 10.47 19.14
C ALA A 294 36.05 9.62 20.08
N GLU A 295 37.35 9.92 20.21
CA GLU A 295 38.26 9.26 21.14
C GLU A 295 37.79 9.39 22.60
N LYS A 296 37.43 10.60 23.03
CA LYS A 296 36.95 10.86 24.39
C LYS A 296 35.69 10.05 24.70
N LEU A 297 34.75 9.98 23.75
CA LEU A 297 33.50 9.24 23.93
C LEU A 297 33.75 7.73 23.89
N LEU A 298 34.60 7.23 22.99
CA LEU A 298 34.95 5.81 22.92
C LEU A 298 35.77 5.34 24.13
N ALA A 299 36.48 6.25 24.81
CA ALA A 299 37.16 5.96 26.07
C ALA A 299 36.19 5.75 27.26
N LEU A 300 34.90 6.09 27.13
CA LEU A 300 33.92 5.81 28.18
C LEU A 300 33.85 4.28 28.45
N PRO A 301 33.64 3.87 29.72
CA PRO A 301 33.73 2.48 30.11
C PRO A 301 32.65 1.63 29.43
N ALA A 302 33.06 0.53 28.80
CA ALA A 302 32.14 -0.50 28.29
C ALA A 302 31.74 -1.50 29.40
N HIS A 303 32.49 -1.53 30.50
CA HIS A 303 32.23 -2.37 31.65
C HIS A 303 32.46 -1.61 32.95
N LEU A 304 31.66 -1.93 33.97
CA LEU A 304 31.82 -1.44 35.33
C LEU A 304 31.96 -2.61 36.29
N ALA A 305 32.88 -2.50 37.24
CA ALA A 305 33.06 -3.50 38.29
C ALA A 305 32.12 -3.16 39.46
N ILE A 306 31.08 -3.97 39.64
CA ILE A 306 30.13 -3.87 40.76
C ILE A 306 30.28 -5.13 41.61
N GLU A 307 30.61 -4.99 42.89
CA GLU A 307 30.90 -6.13 43.80
C GLU A 307 31.91 -7.16 43.24
N LYS A 308 32.94 -6.70 42.51
CA LYS A 308 33.94 -7.54 41.82
C LYS A 308 33.40 -8.34 40.62
N ILE A 309 32.17 -8.06 40.17
CA ILE A 309 31.58 -8.59 38.95
C ILE A 309 31.64 -7.51 37.88
N ASN A 310 32.19 -7.85 36.71
CA ASN A 310 32.18 -6.94 35.56
C ASN A 310 30.81 -6.99 34.86
N VAL A 311 30.13 -5.85 34.88
CA VAL A 311 28.80 -5.63 34.29
C VAL A 311 28.99 -4.84 33.00
N GLU A 312 28.33 -5.28 31.91
CA GLU A 312 28.35 -4.57 30.63
C GLU A 312 27.51 -3.29 30.68
N VAL A 313 28.04 -2.21 30.08
CA VAL A 313 27.39 -0.91 29.97
C VAL A 313 27.07 -0.63 28.50
N THR A 314 25.78 -0.46 28.23
CA THR A 314 25.29 -0.01 26.91
C THR A 314 24.81 1.42 27.01
N TYR A 315 25.28 2.30 26.14
CA TYR A 315 24.82 3.68 26.09
C TYR A 315 23.59 3.80 25.19
N GLU A 316 22.61 4.61 25.59
CA GLU A 316 21.40 4.88 24.83
C GLU A 316 21.00 6.36 24.97
N VAL A 317 20.06 6.81 24.14
CA VAL A 317 19.49 8.17 24.21
C VAL A 317 17.98 8.02 24.37
N GLU A 318 17.43 8.59 25.44
CA GLU A 318 15.99 8.66 25.72
C GLU A 318 15.46 10.07 25.39
N GLY A 319 14.18 10.18 25.01
CA GLY A 319 13.53 11.47 24.74
C GLY A 319 12.70 11.49 23.45
N GLU A 320 11.63 12.29 23.44
CA GLU A 320 10.85 12.61 22.24
C GLU A 320 11.29 13.93 21.64
N GLY A 321 11.69 13.91 20.35
CA GLY A 321 12.18 15.08 19.64
C GLY A 321 13.58 15.53 20.09
N SER A 322 14.13 16.54 19.41
CA SER A 322 15.49 17.04 19.66
C SER A 322 15.64 17.82 20.97
N ALA A 323 14.55 18.30 21.57
CA ALA A 323 14.57 19.18 22.73
C ALA A 323 14.73 18.47 24.09
N ASN A 324 14.37 17.18 24.17
CA ASN A 324 14.37 16.40 25.41
C ASN A 324 15.28 15.16 25.33
N LEU A 325 16.32 15.20 24.49
CA LEU A 325 17.27 14.10 24.40
C LEU A 325 18.12 14.04 25.68
N GLN A 326 18.11 12.88 26.32
CA GLN A 326 18.91 12.57 27.50
C GLN A 326 19.74 11.32 27.24
N GLY A 327 21.06 11.45 27.36
CA GLY A 327 21.96 10.31 27.36
C GLY A 327 21.78 9.48 28.63
N ILE A 328 21.72 8.16 28.48
CA ILE A 328 21.62 7.21 29.58
C ILE A 328 22.69 6.11 29.45
N ALA A 329 23.02 5.49 30.57
CA ALA A 329 23.87 4.29 30.61
C ALA A 329 23.07 3.12 31.16
N ARG A 330 22.94 2.06 30.37
CA ARG A 330 22.18 0.86 30.71
C ARG A 330 23.12 -0.25 31.19
N LEU A 331 22.94 -0.68 32.43
CA LEU A 331 23.71 -1.74 33.07
C LEU A 331 23.05 -3.10 32.86
N HIS A 332 23.81 -4.04 32.31
CA HIS A 332 23.38 -5.42 32.09
C HIS A 332 23.71 -6.29 33.30
N LEU A 333 22.81 -6.30 34.28
CA LEU A 333 23.01 -6.97 35.56
C LEU A 333 22.66 -8.47 35.50
N PRO A 334 23.49 -9.35 36.07
CA PRO A 334 23.07 -10.70 36.40
C PRO A 334 21.90 -10.69 37.41
N GLU A 335 20.92 -11.59 37.26
CA GLU A 335 19.73 -11.58 38.13
C GLU A 335 20.06 -11.68 39.62
N LYS A 336 21.06 -12.49 39.99
CA LYS A 336 21.48 -12.64 41.38
C LYS A 336 22.00 -11.32 41.95
N LEU A 337 22.80 -10.59 41.17
CA LEU A 337 23.35 -9.30 41.55
C LEU A 337 22.22 -8.27 41.67
N ALA A 338 21.33 -8.19 40.67
CA ALA A 338 20.22 -7.23 40.65
C ALA A 338 19.28 -7.31 41.88
N ARG A 339 19.12 -8.50 42.48
CA ARG A 339 18.29 -8.71 43.68
C ARG A 339 18.96 -8.32 45.00
N GLN A 340 20.29 -8.25 45.02
CA GLN A 340 21.07 -8.04 46.24
C GLN A 340 21.69 -6.64 46.28
N LEU A 341 21.86 -6.04 45.11
CA LEU A 341 22.44 -4.72 44.93
C LEU A 341 21.59 -3.64 45.60
N THR A 342 22.24 -2.72 46.30
CA THR A 342 21.62 -1.53 46.89
C THR A 342 22.01 -0.26 46.12
N GLU A 343 21.26 0.84 46.29
CA GLU A 343 21.57 2.09 45.60
C GLU A 343 22.94 2.67 45.98
N GLU A 344 23.40 2.46 47.21
CA GLU A 344 24.71 2.92 47.70
C GLU A 344 25.90 2.19 47.04
N GLU A 345 25.66 1.00 46.50
CA GLU A 345 26.68 0.18 45.82
C GLU A 345 26.80 0.50 44.31
N LEU A 346 25.93 1.38 43.80
CA LEU A 346 26.01 1.86 42.43
C LEU A 346 27.13 2.90 42.29
N PRO A 347 27.96 2.81 41.24
CA PRO A 347 28.98 3.81 41.00
C PRO A 347 28.35 5.15 40.60
N GLU A 348 28.95 6.26 41.05
CA GLU A 348 28.65 7.58 40.50
C GLU A 348 29.00 7.59 39.00
N PHE A 349 28.06 8.08 38.20
CA PHE A 349 28.18 8.06 36.75
C PHE A 349 27.77 9.41 36.16
N ASP A 350 28.31 9.76 34.99
CA ASP A 350 28.13 11.07 34.36
C ASP A 350 26.71 11.31 33.79
N ARG A 351 25.84 10.30 33.90
CA ARG A 351 24.47 10.28 33.37
C ARG A 351 23.59 9.28 34.12
N PRO A 352 22.25 9.36 33.98
CA PRO A 352 21.34 8.43 34.63
C PRO A 352 21.61 6.96 34.24
N LEU A 353 21.57 6.09 35.25
CA LEU A 353 21.69 4.65 35.09
C LEU A 353 20.32 4.04 34.85
N ARG A 354 20.24 3.11 33.89
CA ARG A 354 19.07 2.24 33.63
C ARG A 354 19.50 0.80 33.76
N PHE A 355 18.55 -0.10 34.01
CA PHE A 355 18.89 -1.49 34.31
C PHE A 355 18.25 -2.46 33.31
N ILE A 356 18.97 -3.52 33.00
CA ILE A 356 18.44 -4.66 32.24
C ILE A 356 18.96 -5.98 32.82
N VAL A 357 18.06 -6.94 33.01
CA VAL A 357 18.38 -8.30 33.46
C VAL A 357 17.87 -9.29 32.43
N THR A 358 18.78 -10.03 31.81
CA THR A 358 18.44 -11.09 30.85
C THR A 358 18.17 -12.41 31.57
N ARG A 359 16.98 -13.01 31.37
CA ARG A 359 16.54 -14.27 31.99
C ARG A 359 16.51 -15.44 30.99
N GLY A 360 17.47 -15.52 30.07
CA GLY A 360 17.55 -16.59 29.07
C GLY A 360 16.26 -16.67 28.22
N GLN A 361 15.56 -17.82 28.24
CA GLN A 361 14.30 -18.02 27.51
C GLN A 361 13.12 -17.19 28.05
N ARG A 362 13.26 -16.55 29.22
CA ARG A 362 12.19 -15.77 29.87
C ARG A 362 12.23 -14.28 29.50
N GLY A 363 13.02 -13.90 28.50
CA GLY A 363 13.13 -12.51 28.04
C GLY A 363 14.08 -11.65 28.89
N ALA A 364 13.91 -10.34 28.81
CA ALA A 364 14.70 -9.36 29.56
C ALA A 364 13.78 -8.39 30.31
N VAL A 365 14.11 -8.14 31.57
CA VAL A 365 13.42 -7.15 32.43
C VAL A 365 14.17 -5.84 32.31
N ARG A 366 13.47 -4.72 32.16
CA ARG A 366 14.07 -3.39 31.97
C ARG A 366 13.39 -2.42 32.91
N ALA A 367 14.18 -1.65 33.65
CA ALA A 367 13.65 -0.71 34.62
C ALA A 367 14.39 0.62 34.60
N ALA A 368 13.68 1.65 35.02
CA ALA A 368 14.18 3.00 35.23
C ALA A 368 15.05 3.09 36.49
N THR A 369 14.62 2.42 37.55
CA THR A 369 15.26 2.44 38.87
C THR A 369 15.53 1.02 39.34
N LEU A 370 16.39 0.89 40.35
CA LEU A 370 16.73 -0.41 40.93
C LEU A 370 15.56 -0.99 41.74
N GLU A 371 14.77 -0.15 42.41
CA GLU A 371 13.55 -0.56 43.11
C GLU A 371 12.50 -1.14 42.15
N GLU A 372 12.25 -0.45 41.03
CA GLU A 372 11.33 -0.94 39.99
C GLU A 372 11.82 -2.27 39.41
N LEU A 373 13.14 -2.39 39.13
CA LEU A 373 13.74 -3.63 38.67
C LEU A 373 13.49 -4.78 39.66
N GLN A 374 13.73 -4.56 40.95
CA GLN A 374 13.57 -5.57 41.98
C GLN A 374 12.10 -5.99 42.13
N SER A 375 11.17 -5.03 42.09
CA SER A 375 9.73 -5.29 42.09
C SER A 375 9.31 -6.17 40.91
N GLU A 376 9.77 -5.86 39.68
CA GLU A 376 9.51 -6.67 38.50
C GLU A 376 10.19 -8.06 38.56
N LEU A 377 11.32 -8.17 39.27
CA LEU A 377 11.98 -9.44 39.49
C LEU A 377 11.24 -10.32 40.52
N GLU A 378 10.54 -9.73 41.50
CA GLU A 378 9.74 -10.40 42.53
C GLU A 378 8.32 -10.79 42.08
N GLY A 379 7.75 -10.06 41.11
CA GLY A 379 6.43 -10.33 40.57
C GLY A 379 6.29 -11.71 39.90
N PRO A 380 5.10 -12.35 39.97
CA PRO A 380 4.83 -13.59 39.24
C PRO A 380 4.87 -13.34 37.72
N TRP A 381 5.46 -14.28 36.99
CA TRP A 381 5.68 -14.24 35.54
C TRP A 381 4.44 -13.80 34.74
N THR A 382 4.59 -12.81 33.87
CA THR A 382 3.63 -12.53 32.80
C THR A 382 4.28 -12.72 31.42
N PRO A 383 3.65 -13.47 30.49
CA PRO A 383 4.22 -13.83 29.19
C PRO A 383 4.28 -12.70 28.14
N ASN A 384 4.03 -11.45 28.50
CA ASN A 384 3.82 -10.36 27.53
C ASN A 384 5.07 -9.52 27.22
N ALA A 385 6.20 -10.19 26.94
CA ALA A 385 7.39 -9.55 26.35
C ALA A 385 7.86 -10.24 25.06
N GLU A 386 7.07 -11.15 24.49
CA GLU A 386 7.26 -11.60 23.11
C GLU A 386 6.64 -10.59 22.15
N LYS A 387 7.39 -9.52 21.85
CA LYS A 387 7.40 -8.77 20.57
C LYS A 387 8.02 -7.40 20.82
N GLU A 388 9.32 -7.34 21.07
CA GLU A 388 10.11 -6.20 20.61
C GLU A 388 11.61 -6.50 20.63
N LYS A 389 12.13 -6.72 19.41
CA LYS A 389 13.53 -6.60 18.97
C LYS A 389 14.45 -7.81 19.18
N PHE A 390 14.39 -8.74 18.21
CA PHE A 390 15.57 -9.01 17.36
C PHE A 390 15.21 -8.57 15.94
N GLY A 391 16.01 -7.68 15.34
CA GLY A 391 15.97 -7.41 13.89
C GLY A 391 16.20 -8.71 13.09
N PRO A 392 15.83 -8.73 11.79
CA PRO A 392 15.61 -9.97 11.05
C PRO A 392 16.89 -10.80 10.96
N SER A 393 16.90 -11.94 11.67
CA SER A 393 17.87 -13.00 11.45
C SER A 393 17.67 -13.57 10.04
N ARG A 394 18.71 -13.48 9.21
CA ARG A 394 18.82 -13.99 7.82
C ARG A 394 18.53 -15.50 7.64
N LYS A 395 18.06 -16.21 8.66
CA LYS A 395 17.62 -17.62 8.59
C LYS A 395 16.10 -17.81 8.56
N ALA A 396 15.28 -16.82 8.96
CA ALA A 396 13.82 -16.95 8.93
C ALA A 396 13.23 -16.67 7.53
N ALA A 397 13.85 -15.78 6.74
CA ALA A 397 13.41 -15.45 5.38
C ALA A 397 13.54 -16.62 4.37
N ARG A 398 14.24 -17.72 4.72
CA ARG A 398 14.39 -18.89 3.84
C ARG A 398 13.40 -20.03 4.15
N ALA A 399 12.64 -19.91 5.24
CA ALA A 399 11.69 -20.95 5.67
C ALA A 399 10.24 -20.65 5.25
N GLU A 400 9.90 -19.38 5.01
CA GLU A 400 8.55 -18.99 4.53
C GLU A 400 8.39 -19.07 3.00
N ASP A 401 9.48 -19.00 2.24
CA ASP A 401 9.44 -19.06 0.76
C ASP A 401 9.34 -20.51 0.20
N ASN A 402 9.28 -21.52 1.07
CA ASN A 402 9.18 -22.94 0.67
C ASN A 402 7.82 -23.58 0.93
N ARG A 403 6.79 -22.81 1.29
CA ARG A 403 5.39 -23.28 1.28
C ARG A 403 4.71 -22.91 -0.03
N LYS A 404 5.10 -23.60 -1.11
CA LYS A 404 4.29 -23.62 -2.34
C LYS A 404 2.95 -24.30 -2.04
N PRO A 405 1.80 -23.72 -2.46
CA PRO A 405 0.54 -24.44 -2.43
C PRO A 405 0.61 -25.64 -3.38
N ALA A 406 0.23 -26.81 -2.89
CA ALA A 406 0.12 -28.01 -3.69
C ALA A 406 -0.83 -27.78 -4.89
N PRO A 407 -0.50 -28.24 -6.10
CA PRO A 407 -1.40 -28.09 -7.24
C PRO A 407 -2.66 -28.92 -7.02
N LYS A 408 -3.82 -28.26 -7.06
CA LYS A 408 -5.14 -28.90 -7.12
C LYS A 408 -5.17 -29.82 -8.35
N LYS A 409 -5.25 -31.14 -8.13
CA LYS A 409 -5.54 -32.11 -9.18
C LYS A 409 -6.94 -31.85 -9.72
N SER A 410 -7.01 -31.27 -10.91
CA SER A 410 -8.22 -31.25 -11.75
C SER A 410 -8.47 -32.66 -12.29
N LEU A 411 -9.65 -33.19 -11.94
CA LEU A 411 -10.28 -34.32 -12.59
C LEU A 411 -10.67 -33.93 -14.01
N THR A 412 -9.84 -34.28 -14.99
CA THR A 412 -10.26 -34.41 -16.39
C THR A 412 -9.44 -35.52 -17.02
N GLY A 413 -10.08 -36.65 -17.25
CA GLY A 413 -9.51 -37.75 -17.98
C GLY A 413 -9.27 -37.37 -19.44
N GLN A 414 -8.13 -37.79 -19.98
CA GLN A 414 -8.03 -38.19 -21.38
C GLN A 414 -6.83 -39.12 -21.56
N SER A 415 -7.17 -40.35 -21.90
CA SER A 415 -6.33 -41.41 -22.44
C SER A 415 -5.47 -40.90 -23.60
N LYS A 416 -4.14 -41.03 -23.50
CA LYS A 416 -3.25 -41.22 -24.67
C LYS A 416 -2.17 -42.24 -24.34
N ARG A 417 -2.39 -43.46 -24.85
CA ARG A 417 -1.40 -44.52 -25.02
C ARG A 417 -0.22 -44.01 -25.85
N ARG A 418 1.01 -44.35 -25.44
CA ARG A 418 2.17 -44.45 -26.34
C ARG A 418 2.70 -45.89 -26.33
N PRO A 419 3.05 -46.46 -27.49
CA PRO A 419 3.45 -47.85 -27.59
C PRO A 419 4.94 -48.05 -27.28
N ASN A 420 5.21 -49.22 -26.71
CA ASN A 420 6.53 -49.70 -26.33
C ASN A 420 7.22 -50.30 -27.57
N PHE A 421 8.27 -49.66 -28.08
CA PHE A 421 9.10 -50.24 -29.14
C PHE A 421 10.31 -50.92 -28.48
N LYS A 422 10.21 -52.23 -28.25
CA LYS A 422 11.36 -53.07 -27.92
C LYS A 422 11.88 -53.71 -29.20
N GLY A 423 13.09 -53.31 -29.59
CA GLY A 423 13.86 -54.02 -30.60
C GLY A 423 14.23 -55.43 -30.12
N LYS A 424 14.09 -56.40 -31.01
CA LYS A 424 14.82 -57.66 -30.99
C LYS A 424 15.40 -57.91 -32.39
N ARG A 425 16.71 -58.14 -32.41
CA ARG A 425 17.50 -58.65 -33.53
C ARG A 425 17.28 -60.16 -33.72
N SER A 426 17.63 -60.63 -34.93
CA SER A 426 17.91 -62.02 -35.37
C SER A 426 16.67 -62.91 -35.52
N ARG A 427 16.47 -63.65 -36.61
CA ARG A 427 17.29 -64.08 -37.76
C ARG A 427 16.51 -63.91 -39.06
#